data_AF-A0A969PA17-F1
#
_entry.id   AF-A0A969PA17-F1
#
_cell.length_a   1.000
_cell.length_b   1.000
_cell.length_c   1.000
_cell.angle_alpha   90.00
_cell.angle_beta   90.00
_cell.angle_gamma   90.00
#
_symmetry.space_group_name_H-M   'P 1'
#
loop_
_entity.id
_entity.type
_entity.pdbx_description
1 polymer ?
#
loop_
_entity_poly.entity_id
_entity_poly.type
_entity_poly.pdbx_seq_one_letter_code
_entity_poly.pdbx_strand_id
1 'polypeptide(L)'
;MTTKTYEKSFVSLKRHMAEYLRQLEKAIAAIKMLETADSNSEEFSQALADLHVAATVLEPYSEGMVEAIDQFTEDRPDEDEG
;
A
#
# COMPACT_ATOMS: atom_id res chain seq x y z
N MET A 1 7.72 3.87 29.11
CA MET A 1 6.68 4.48 28.23
C MET A 1 6.84 4.03 26.77
N THR A 2 7.97 3.45 26.38
CA THR A 2 8.31 2.93 25.04
C THR A 2 7.37 1.84 24.51
N THR A 3 6.91 0.92 25.35
CA THR A 3 5.99 -0.17 24.92
C THR A 3 4.65 0.34 24.38
N LYS A 4 4.08 1.40 24.96
CA LYS A 4 2.82 1.99 24.47
C LYS A 4 2.98 2.75 23.15
N THR A 5 4.15 3.35 22.93
CA THR A 5 4.46 4.05 21.67
C THR A 5 4.63 3.05 20.53
N TYR A 6 5.41 1.99 20.77
CA TYR A 6 5.60 0.88 19.83
C TYR A 6 4.30 0.16 19.44
N GLU A 7 3.42 -0.14 20.40
CA GLU A 7 2.11 -0.73 20.10
C GLU A 7 1.25 0.17 19.21
N LYS A 8 1.32 1.49 19.42
CA LYS A 8 0.57 2.47 18.66
C LYS A 8 1.08 2.61 17.23
N SER A 9 2.40 2.69 17.02
CA SER A 9 2.98 2.73 15.67
C SER A 9 2.74 1.43 14.91
N PHE A 10 2.78 0.28 15.58
CA PHE A 10 2.42 -0.99 14.94
C PHE A 10 0.96 -1.06 14.49
N VAL A 11 0.02 -0.54 15.29
CA VAL A 11 -1.39 -0.44 14.90
C VAL A 11 -1.56 0.51 13.71
N SER A 12 -0.82 1.63 13.69
CA SER A 12 -0.81 2.56 12.56
C SER A 12 -0.32 1.89 11.28
N LEU A 13 0.81 1.17 11.35
CA LEU A 13 1.38 0.43 10.24
C LEU A 13 0.40 -0.60 9.68
N LYS A 14 -0.26 -1.39 10.54
CA LYS A 14 -1.27 -2.36 10.10
C LYS A 14 -2.43 -1.72 9.32
N ARG A 15 -2.86 -0.52 9.71
CA ARG A 15 -3.91 0.20 8.98
C ARG A 15 -3.44 0.59 7.58
N HIS A 16 -2.26 1.21 7.49
CA HIS A 16 -1.67 1.56 6.20
C HIS A 16 -1.50 0.32 5.31
N MET A 17 -1.06 -0.81 5.87
CA MET A 17 -0.91 -2.08 5.13
C MET A 17 -2.22 -2.59 4.56
N ALA A 18 -3.29 -2.56 5.34
CA ALA A 18 -4.60 -3.03 4.88
C ALA A 18 -5.14 -2.16 3.73
N GLU A 19 -5.00 -0.85 3.82
CA GLU A 19 -5.47 0.06 2.79
C GLU A 19 -4.60 0.00 1.53
N TYR A 20 -3.28 -0.06 1.69
CA TYR A 20 -2.31 -0.19 0.60
C TYR A 20 -2.51 -1.49 -0.19
N LEU A 21 -2.64 -2.62 0.52
CA LEU A 21 -2.87 -3.93 -0.09
C LEU A 21 -4.10 -3.93 -0.99
N ARG A 22 -5.20 -3.34 -0.54
CA ARG A 22 -6.44 -3.29 -1.31
C ARG A 22 -6.28 -2.54 -2.64
N GLN A 23 -5.48 -1.48 -2.68
CA GLN A 23 -5.23 -0.74 -3.91
C GLN A 23 -4.25 -1.48 -4.82
N LEU A 24 -3.24 -2.15 -4.26
CA LEU A 24 -2.35 -3.03 -5.00
C LEU A 24 -3.12 -4.16 -5.69
N GLU A 25 -4.06 -4.82 -5.00
CA GLU A 25 -4.87 -5.88 -5.57
C GLU A 25 -5.67 -5.41 -6.80
N LYS A 26 -6.24 -4.19 -6.74
CA LYS A 26 -6.93 -3.59 -7.88
C LYS A 26 -5.99 -3.31 -9.05
N ALA A 27 -4.82 -2.71 -8.78
CA ALA A 27 -3.81 -2.45 -9.80
C ALA A 27 -3.34 -3.75 -10.47
N ILE A 28 -3.08 -4.79 -9.67
CA ILE A 28 -2.68 -6.12 -10.17
C ILE A 28 -3.77 -6.73 -11.05
N ALA A 29 -5.04 -6.65 -10.62
CA ALA A 29 -6.16 -7.16 -11.41
C ALA A 29 -6.29 -6.44 -12.77
N ALA A 30 -6.17 -5.11 -12.77
CA ALA A 30 -6.22 -4.31 -13.98
C ALA A 30 -5.06 -4.66 -14.93
N ILE A 31 -3.82 -4.77 -14.43
CA ILE A 31 -2.65 -5.16 -15.23
C ILE A 31 -2.86 -6.54 -15.88
N LYS A 32 -3.31 -7.54 -15.10
CA LYS A 32 -3.61 -8.88 -15.64
C LYS A 32 -4.67 -8.86 -16.73
N MET A 33 -5.67 -7.99 -16.62
CA MET A 33 -6.67 -7.81 -17.67
C MET A 33 -6.06 -7.20 -18.93
N LEU A 34 -5.21 -6.17 -18.80
CA LEU A 34 -4.51 -5.54 -19.93
C LEU A 34 -3.56 -6.48 -20.67
N GLU A 35 -2.96 -7.44 -19.98
CA GLU A 35 -2.08 -8.44 -20.60
C GLU A 35 -2.82 -9.44 -21.51
N THR A 36 -4.14 -9.56 -21.34
CA THR A 36 -4.93 -10.64 -21.98
C THR A 36 -6.07 -10.12 -22.86
N ALA A 37 -6.58 -8.91 -22.59
CA ALA A 37 -7.68 -8.31 -23.34
C ALA A 37 -7.23 -7.77 -24.70
N ASP A 38 -8.14 -7.76 -25.68
CA ASP A 38 -7.91 -7.08 -26.96
C ASP A 38 -7.83 -5.57 -26.74
N SER A 39 -6.80 -4.93 -27.31
CA SER A 39 -6.54 -3.49 -27.11
C SER A 39 -7.68 -2.56 -27.58
N ASN A 40 -8.60 -3.05 -28.41
CA ASN A 40 -9.76 -2.30 -28.89
C ASN A 40 -11.05 -2.65 -28.14
N SER A 41 -10.97 -3.51 -27.11
CA SER A 41 -12.13 -3.93 -26.34
C SER A 41 -12.48 -2.91 -25.24
N GLU A 42 -13.76 -2.95 -24.84
CA GLU A 42 -14.24 -2.14 -23.73
C GLU A 42 -13.59 -2.55 -22.41
N GLU A 43 -13.32 -3.84 -22.22
CA GLU A 43 -12.64 -4.38 -21.05
C GLU A 43 -11.20 -3.85 -20.93
N PHE A 44 -10.47 -3.72 -22.04
CA PHE A 44 -9.13 -3.12 -22.03
C PHE A 44 -9.19 -1.64 -21.63
N SER A 45 -10.16 -0.91 -22.18
CA SER A 45 -10.38 0.51 -21.85
C SER A 45 -10.74 0.71 -20.38
N GLN A 46 -11.59 -0.16 -19.83
CA GLN A 46 -11.96 -0.13 -18.42
C GLN A 46 -10.78 -0.50 -17.52
N ALA A 47 -10.00 -1.53 -17.88
CA ALA A 47 -8.81 -1.91 -17.11
C ALA A 47 -7.75 -0.80 -17.10
N LEU A 48 -7.58 -0.04 -18.19
CA LEU A 48 -6.72 1.14 -18.21
C LEU A 48 -7.21 2.22 -17.23
N ALA A 49 -8.51 2.50 -17.22
CA ALA A 49 -9.11 3.48 -16.30
C ALA A 49 -8.94 3.04 -14.84
N ASP A 50 -9.19 1.77 -14.55
CA ASP A 50 -9.03 1.20 -13.21
C ASP A 50 -7.57 1.26 -12.75
N LEU A 51 -6.62 0.93 -13.62
CA LEU A 51 -5.19 1.03 -13.34
C LEU A 51 -4.78 2.49 -13.08
N HIS A 52 -5.27 3.43 -13.88
CA HIS A 52 -4.99 4.85 -13.70
C HIS A 52 -5.48 5.35 -12.34
N VAL A 53 -6.71 5.00 -11.95
CA VAL A 53 -7.25 5.34 -10.63
C VAL A 53 -6.42 4.69 -9.52
N ALA A 54 -6.11 3.40 -9.64
CA ALA A 54 -5.32 2.68 -8.64
C ALA A 54 -3.92 3.29 -8.48
N ALA A 55 -3.24 3.65 -9.57
CA ALA A 55 -1.93 4.30 -9.54
C ALA A 55 -1.99 5.68 -8.86
N THR A 56 -3.00 6.50 -9.19
CA THR A 56 -3.20 7.83 -8.58
C THR A 56 -3.46 7.73 -7.08
N VAL A 57 -4.16 6.69 -6.62
CA VAL A 57 -4.39 6.46 -5.19
C VAL A 57 -3.15 5.88 -4.53
N LEU A 58 -2.44 4.96 -5.16
CA LEU A 58 -1.26 4.30 -4.60
C LEU A 58 -0.11 5.27 -4.34
N GLU A 59 0.04 6.34 -5.11
CA GLU A 59 1.10 7.33 -4.92
C GLU A 59 1.09 7.96 -3.50
N PRO A 60 0.06 8.72 -3.07
CA PRO A 60 0.02 9.28 -1.72
C PRO A 60 -0.05 8.20 -0.63
N TYR A 61 -0.65 7.05 -0.93
CA TYR A 61 -0.69 5.91 -0.01
C TYR A 61 0.71 5.28 0.20
N SER A 62 1.60 5.35 -0.79
CA SER A 62 2.98 4.87 -0.68
C SER A 62 3.79 5.77 0.24
N GLU A 63 3.57 7.08 0.19
CA GLU A 63 4.19 8.04 1.12
C GLU A 63 3.79 7.73 2.57
N GLY A 64 2.49 7.60 2.84
CA GLY A 64 2.01 7.24 4.19
C GLY A 64 2.47 5.86 4.66
N MET A 65 2.64 4.90 3.74
CA MET A 65 3.24 3.60 4.05
C MET A 65 4.69 3.73 4.50
N VAL A 66 5.50 4.51 3.78
CA VAL A 66 6.91 4.75 4.14
C VAL A 66 6.99 5.42 5.51
N GLU A 67 6.23 6.48 5.74
CA GLU A 67 6.19 7.16 7.04
C GLU A 67 5.80 6.22 8.19
N ALA A 68 4.81 5.34 7.97
CA ALA A 68 4.38 4.39 8.99
C ALA A 68 5.44 3.30 9.27
N ILE A 69 6.22 2.90 8.27
CA ILE A 69 7.35 1.97 8.42
C ILE A 69 8.47 2.65 9.21
N ASP A 70 8.81 3.89 8.86
CA ASP A 70 9.85 4.66 9.53
C ASP A 70 9.51 4.84 11.01
N GLN A 71 8.29 5.31 11.32
CA GLN A 71 7.82 5.48 12.70
C GLN A 71 7.84 4.16 13.49
N PHE A 72 7.40 3.05 12.89
CA PHE A 72 7.45 1.75 13.56
C PHE A 72 8.89 1.29 13.83
N THR A 73 9.80 1.56 12.90
CA THR A 73 11.21 1.18 13.03
C THR A 73 11.93 2.03 14.08
N GLU A 74 11.65 3.32 14.13
CA GLU A 74 12.18 4.26 15.14
C GLU A 74 11.61 4.00 16.55
N ASP A 75 10.33 3.67 16.65
CA ASP A 75 9.68 3.36 17.93
C ASP A 75 10.01 1.96 18.46
N ARG A 76 10.69 1.14 17.65
CA ARG A 76 11.14 -0.18 18.08
C ARG A 76 12.05 0.04 19.29
N PRO A 77 11.74 -0.54 20.47
CA PRO A 77 12.67 -0.48 21.59
C PRO A 77 13.95 -1.13 21.09
N ASP A 78 15.04 -0.36 21.03
CA ASP A 78 16.36 -0.90 20.73
C ASP A 78 16.53 -2.18 21.54
N GLU A 79 16.95 -3.26 20.89
CA GLU A 79 17.64 -4.31 21.64
C GLU A 79 18.87 -3.58 22.20
N ASP A 80 18.76 -3.08 23.43
CA ASP A 80 19.89 -2.70 24.28
C ASP A 80 20.81 -3.92 24.24
N GLU A 81 21.79 -3.91 23.32
CA GLU A 81 22.92 -4.82 23.34
C GLU A 81 23.62 -4.56 24.68
N GLY A 82 23.44 -5.51 25.60
CA GLY A 82 24.13 -5.56 26.88
C GLY A 82 25.64 -5.75 26.73
#